data_AF-A0A538A117-F1
#
_entry.id   AF-A0A538A117-F1
#
_cell.length_a   1.000
_cell.length_b   1.000
_cell.length_c   1.000
_cell.angle_alpha   90.00
_cell.angle_beta   90.00
_cell.angle_gamma   90.00
#
_symmetry.space_group_name_H-M   'P 1'
#
loop_
_entity.id
_entity.type
_entity.pdbx_description
1 polymer ?
#
loop_
_entity_poly.entity_id
_entity_poly.type
_entity_poly.pdbx_seq_one_letter_code
_entity_poly.pdbx_strand_id
1 'polypeptide(L)'
;MAPVTETPTPVQKPRLRLPVPSRLVAPDRDVPVTVIEPARSWPRLDYRELWRYRELLGVFIWRDLKVRYKQTVIGVGWAIFQPLFTAVVYSLIFGRFAKFPSGALPYPIFAFAGILAMQYFSGALNISSGSLSANIPLLTKVYFPRLLLPLAGVSVPLVDFVLSSWVLIGMMFWFHTYPSVHVVLAPLFILLALVAALGAGLILAALTARFRDVPYAIPAFMQVLPFLSGVPFALNGAPAKWQWLLSINPITTVVAGWRWCLLDGPPPVLGQALLGTCVAVLTLVAGLAYFRRSEPRVADTI
;
A
#
# COMPACT_ATOMS: atom_id res chain seq x y z
N MET A 1 47.28 -0.55 78.99
CA MET A 1 46.13 -1.37 78.54
C MET A 1 45.65 -0.79 77.22
N ALA A 2 45.94 -1.46 76.10
CA ALA A 2 45.46 -1.08 74.77
C ALA A 2 44.25 -1.96 74.39
N PRO A 3 43.25 -1.46 73.64
CA PRO A 3 42.04 -2.21 73.32
C PRO A 3 42.29 -3.16 72.14
N VAL A 4 41.75 -4.37 72.24
CA VAL A 4 41.79 -5.41 71.19
C VAL A 4 40.68 -5.12 70.18
N THR A 5 41.07 -4.87 68.93
CA THR A 5 40.15 -4.77 67.78
C THR A 5 39.88 -6.16 67.23
N GLU A 6 38.69 -6.71 67.50
CA GLU A 6 38.20 -7.93 66.84
C GLU A 6 37.79 -7.62 65.39
N THR A 7 38.30 -8.38 64.44
CA THR A 7 37.95 -8.33 63.02
C THR A 7 36.79 -9.30 62.76
N PRO A 8 35.70 -8.90 62.05
CA PRO A 8 34.57 -9.78 61.81
C PRO A 8 34.90 -10.81 60.72
N THR A 9 34.57 -12.08 61.00
CA THR A 9 34.75 -13.23 60.11
C THR A 9 33.79 -13.16 58.92
N PRO A 10 34.22 -13.43 57.67
CA PRO A 10 33.34 -13.34 56.51
C PRO A 10 32.34 -14.49 56.48
N VAL A 11 31.04 -14.16 56.47
CA VAL A 11 29.94 -15.13 56.32
C VAL A 11 29.96 -15.71 54.91
N GLN A 12 30.29 -17.00 54.79
CA GLN A 12 30.33 -17.74 53.54
C GLN A 12 28.90 -18.06 53.10
N LYS A 13 28.41 -17.38 52.05
CA LYS A 13 27.08 -17.67 51.46
C LYS A 13 27.07 -19.09 50.87
N PRO A 14 26.06 -19.93 51.16
CA PRO A 14 25.98 -21.27 50.60
C PRO A 14 25.83 -21.19 49.07
N ARG A 15 26.77 -21.79 48.34
CA ARG A 15 26.71 -21.90 46.87
C ARG A 15 25.57 -22.86 46.51
N LEU A 16 24.44 -22.30 46.07
CA LEU A 16 23.34 -23.08 45.50
C LEU A 16 23.87 -23.82 44.26
N ARG A 17 24.12 -25.14 44.37
CA ARG A 17 24.40 -25.98 43.20
C ARG A 17 23.07 -26.27 42.52
N LEU A 18 22.73 -25.49 41.51
CA LEU A 18 21.61 -25.81 40.62
C LEU A 18 21.94 -27.16 39.94
N PRO A 19 21.02 -28.15 39.95
CA PRO A 19 21.20 -29.38 39.18
C PRO A 19 21.35 -29.01 37.71
N VAL A 20 22.48 -29.35 37.11
CA VAL A 20 22.67 -29.24 35.66
C VAL A 20 21.78 -30.31 35.03
N PRO A 21 20.78 -29.97 34.20
CA PRO A 21 19.94 -30.98 33.57
C PRO A 21 20.83 -31.85 32.66
N SER A 22 20.95 -33.14 33.02
CA SER A 22 21.79 -34.14 32.35
C SER A 22 21.21 -34.68 31.04
N ARG A 23 20.28 -33.95 30.43
CA ARG A 23 19.80 -34.20 29.07
C ARG A 23 19.78 -32.90 28.30
N LEU A 24 20.90 -32.62 27.62
CA LEU A 24 20.84 -31.82 26.41
C LEU A 24 19.98 -32.62 25.44
N VAL A 25 18.69 -32.28 25.36
CA VAL A 25 17.80 -32.74 24.31
C VAL A 25 18.53 -32.43 23.00
N ALA A 26 18.88 -33.47 22.24
CA ALA A 26 19.49 -33.28 20.93
C ALA A 26 18.59 -32.32 20.14
N PRO A 27 19.12 -31.26 19.51
CA PRO A 27 18.30 -30.34 18.75
C PRO A 27 17.53 -31.16 17.72
N ASP A 28 16.20 -31.07 17.81
CA ASP A 28 15.27 -31.72 16.90
C ASP A 28 15.67 -31.31 15.46
N ARG A 29 16.13 -32.29 14.66
CA ARG A 29 16.78 -32.04 13.36
C ARG A 29 15.82 -31.51 12.30
N ASP A 30 14.53 -31.44 12.62
CA ASP A 30 13.46 -30.99 11.73
C ASP A 30 13.08 -29.52 11.91
N VAL A 31 13.75 -28.78 12.80
CA VAL A 31 13.54 -27.33 12.89
C VAL A 31 14.34 -26.65 11.76
N PRO A 32 13.69 -25.97 10.81
CA PRO A 32 14.42 -25.23 9.77
C PRO A 32 15.28 -24.15 10.42
N VAL A 33 16.60 -24.30 10.29
CA VAL A 33 17.57 -23.33 10.81
C VAL A 33 17.62 -22.13 9.85
N THR A 34 17.09 -21.00 10.29
CA THR A 34 17.21 -19.72 9.57
C THR A 34 18.46 -19.00 10.04
N VAL A 35 19.47 -18.88 9.17
CA VAL A 35 20.67 -18.07 9.44
C VAL A 35 20.35 -16.61 9.12
N ILE A 36 20.40 -15.74 10.13
CA ILE A 36 20.16 -14.31 9.98
C ILE A 36 21.42 -13.67 9.41
N GLU A 37 21.47 -13.47 8.09
CA GLU A 37 22.53 -12.71 7.44
C GLU A 37 22.20 -11.20 7.46
N PRO A 38 23.21 -10.32 7.56
CA PRO A 38 22.98 -8.89 7.42
C PRO A 38 22.37 -8.59 6.05
N ALA A 39 21.25 -7.87 6.04
CA ALA A 39 20.56 -7.50 4.81
C ALA A 39 21.52 -6.74 3.87
N ARG A 40 21.93 -7.39 2.78
CA ARG A 40 22.71 -6.74 1.71
C ARG A 40 21.91 -5.55 1.15
N SER A 41 22.59 -4.45 0.86
CA SER A 41 22.01 -3.16 0.43
C SER A 41 21.32 -3.17 -0.93
N TRP A 42 21.42 -4.27 -1.70
CA TRP A 42 20.85 -4.39 -3.04
C TRP A 42 19.46 -5.06 -3.04
N PRO A 43 18.54 -4.70 -3.95
CA PRO A 43 17.17 -5.20 -3.99
C PRO A 43 17.08 -6.63 -4.53
N ARG A 44 17.63 -7.61 -3.82
CA ARG A 44 17.35 -9.02 -4.09
C ARG A 44 16.09 -9.43 -3.33
N LEU A 45 14.95 -9.34 -3.99
CA LEU A 45 13.73 -10.00 -3.52
C LEU A 45 14.02 -11.49 -3.36
N ASP A 46 14.05 -11.99 -2.13
CA ASP A 46 14.06 -13.43 -1.91
C ASP A 46 12.64 -13.93 -2.13
N TYR A 47 12.31 -14.17 -3.40
CA TYR A 47 11.00 -14.65 -3.80
C TYR A 47 10.68 -16.00 -3.16
N ARG A 48 11.69 -16.81 -2.80
CA ARG A 48 11.48 -18.10 -2.12
C ARG A 48 11.04 -17.88 -0.68
N GLU A 49 11.65 -16.92 0.00
CA GLU A 49 11.25 -16.53 1.35
C GLU A 49 9.83 -15.94 1.33
N LEU A 50 9.54 -14.98 0.45
CA LEU A 50 8.20 -14.40 0.30
C LEU A 50 7.13 -15.47 0.03
N TRP A 51 7.43 -16.44 -0.84
CA TRP A 51 6.52 -17.53 -1.12
C TRP A 51 6.32 -18.46 0.08
N ARG A 52 7.36 -18.72 0.87
CA ARG A 52 7.28 -19.51 2.11
C ARG A 52 6.33 -18.86 3.12
N TYR A 53 6.31 -17.53 3.20
CA TYR A 53 5.44 -16.76 4.11
C TYR A 53 4.11 -16.31 3.49
N ARG A 54 3.67 -16.88 2.36
CA ARG A 54 2.39 -16.51 1.71
C ARG A 54 1.16 -16.72 2.59
N GLU A 55 1.21 -17.70 3.49
CA GLU A 55 0.12 -17.96 4.44
C GLU A 55 0.04 -16.84 5.47
N LEU A 56 1.19 -16.37 5.97
CA LEU A 56 1.28 -15.22 6.87
C LEU A 56 0.77 -13.94 6.18
N LEU A 57 1.09 -13.74 4.90
CA LEU A 57 0.54 -12.64 4.10
C LEU A 57 -1.00 -12.72 4.07
N GLY A 58 -1.56 -13.89 3.80
CA GLY A 58 -3.01 -14.12 3.82
C GLY A 58 -3.63 -13.81 5.18
N VAL A 59 -2.97 -14.19 6.28
CA VAL A 59 -3.41 -13.86 7.64
C VAL A 59 -3.42 -12.36 7.89
N PHE A 60 -2.40 -11.61 7.45
CA PHE A 60 -2.38 -10.16 7.58
C PHE A 60 -3.49 -9.49 6.77
N ILE A 61 -3.66 -9.89 5.50
CA ILE A 61 -4.74 -9.36 4.65
C ILE A 61 -6.10 -9.63 5.28
N TRP A 62 -6.36 -10.87 5.73
CA TRP A 62 -7.62 -11.25 6.35
C TRP A 62 -7.88 -10.48 7.64
N ARG A 63 -6.87 -10.35 8.50
CA ARG A 63 -6.95 -9.58 9.73
C ARG A 63 -7.32 -8.12 9.43
N ASP A 64 -6.61 -7.50 8.50
CA ASP A 64 -6.78 -6.08 8.20
C ASP A 64 -8.16 -5.80 7.55
N LEU A 65 -8.63 -6.70 6.67
CA LEU A 65 -10.01 -6.66 6.15
C LEU A 65 -11.04 -6.81 7.26
N LYS A 66 -10.84 -7.79 8.17
CA LYS A 66 -11.75 -8.00 9.29
C LYS A 66 -11.79 -6.76 10.19
N VAL A 67 -10.65 -6.15 10.52
CA VAL A 67 -10.61 -4.93 11.33
C VAL A 67 -11.33 -3.77 10.62
N ARG A 68 -11.16 -3.63 9.29
CA ARG A 68 -11.79 -2.57 8.50
C ARG A 68 -13.32 -2.63 8.49
N TYR A 69 -13.90 -3.83 8.34
CA TYR A 69 -15.36 -3.97 8.21
C TYR A 69 -16.07 -4.38 9.51
N LYS A 70 -15.34 -4.86 10.53
CA LYS A 70 -15.91 -5.20 11.84
C LYS A 70 -16.29 -3.91 12.60
N GLN A 71 -17.35 -3.98 13.40
CA GLN A 71 -17.81 -2.90 14.28
C GLN A 71 -18.27 -1.60 13.59
N THR A 72 -18.61 -1.63 12.30
CA THR A 72 -19.26 -0.50 11.62
C THR A 72 -20.73 -0.81 11.35
N VAL A 73 -21.61 0.19 11.53
CA VAL A 73 -23.07 0.04 11.30
C VAL A 73 -23.38 -0.27 9.82
N ILE A 74 -22.60 0.30 8.90
CA ILE A 74 -22.78 0.17 7.46
C ILE A 74 -21.89 -0.95 6.86
N GLY A 75 -20.84 -1.39 7.58
CA GLY A 75 -20.01 -2.52 7.16
C GLY A 75 -19.36 -2.30 5.79
N VAL A 76 -19.48 -3.33 4.95
CA VAL A 76 -19.04 -3.36 3.56
C VAL A 76 -19.68 -2.26 2.71
N GLY A 77 -20.84 -1.73 3.11
CA GLY A 77 -21.52 -0.65 2.39
C GLY A 77 -20.67 0.63 2.27
N TRP A 78 -19.71 0.86 3.17
CA TRP A 78 -18.78 2.00 3.08
C TRP A 78 -17.90 1.96 1.83
N ALA A 79 -17.51 0.75 1.41
CA ALA A 79 -16.72 0.56 0.20
C ALA A 79 -17.41 1.16 -1.03
N ILE A 80 -18.75 1.09 -1.07
CA ILE A 80 -19.60 1.54 -2.18
C ILE A 80 -20.09 2.98 -1.97
N PHE A 81 -20.51 3.31 -0.75
CA PHE A 81 -21.09 4.60 -0.42
C PHE A 81 -20.12 5.76 -0.67
N GLN A 82 -18.86 5.61 -0.23
CA GLN A 82 -17.85 6.66 -0.38
C GLN A 82 -17.57 7.03 -1.86
N PRO A 83 -17.27 6.09 -2.78
CA PRO A 83 -17.08 6.42 -4.18
C PRO A 83 -18.34 6.97 -4.84
N LEU A 84 -19.52 6.45 -4.51
CA LEU A 84 -20.79 6.96 -5.06
C LEU A 84 -21.04 8.41 -4.62
N PHE A 85 -20.89 8.70 -3.33
CA PHE A 85 -21.04 10.05 -2.81
C PHE A 85 -20.04 11.01 -3.47
N THR A 86 -18.78 10.59 -3.58
CA THR A 86 -17.74 11.39 -4.26
C THR A 86 -18.10 11.64 -5.72
N ALA A 87 -18.62 10.64 -6.44
CA ALA A 87 -19.02 10.80 -7.84
C ALA A 87 -20.23 11.70 -8.04
N VAL A 88 -21.20 11.67 -7.12
CA VAL A 88 -22.32 12.63 -7.11
C VAL A 88 -21.79 14.05 -6.95
N VAL A 89 -20.92 14.28 -5.97
CA VAL A 89 -20.30 15.60 -5.74
C VAL A 89 -19.51 16.05 -6.97
N TYR A 90 -18.68 15.18 -7.55
CA TYR A 90 -17.92 15.48 -8.77
C TYR A 90 -18.84 15.79 -9.94
N SER A 91 -19.93 15.04 -10.10
CA SER A 91 -20.89 15.25 -11.18
C SER A 91 -21.62 16.58 -11.07
N LEU A 92 -21.96 17.00 -9.85
CA LEU A 92 -22.57 18.31 -9.62
C LEU A 92 -21.56 19.43 -9.87
N ILE A 93 -20.38 19.38 -9.25
CA ILE A 93 -19.40 20.46 -9.32
C ILE A 93 -18.78 20.55 -10.71
N PHE A 94 -18.16 19.48 -11.19
CA PHE A 94 -17.38 19.49 -12.42
C PHE A 94 -18.22 19.18 -13.67
N GLY A 95 -19.24 18.35 -13.54
CA GLY A 95 -20.16 18.05 -14.65
C GLY A 95 -21.18 19.17 -14.89
N ARG A 96 -22.00 19.48 -13.87
CA ARG A 96 -23.12 20.42 -14.01
C ARG A 96 -22.68 21.89 -13.99
N PHE A 97 -21.87 22.29 -13.00
CA PHE A 97 -21.48 23.70 -12.84
C PHE A 97 -20.28 24.10 -13.70
N ALA A 98 -19.17 23.36 -13.64
CA ALA A 98 -17.95 23.71 -14.36
C ALA A 98 -17.89 23.20 -15.82
N LYS A 99 -18.78 22.28 -16.21
CA LYS A 99 -18.88 21.68 -17.56
C LYS A 99 -17.53 21.17 -18.09
N PHE A 100 -16.79 20.46 -17.24
CA PHE A 100 -15.48 19.92 -17.59
C PHE A 100 -15.58 18.92 -18.74
N PRO A 101 -14.57 18.88 -19.63
CA PRO A 101 -14.56 17.97 -20.75
C PRO A 101 -14.47 16.52 -20.27
N SER A 102 -15.52 15.75 -20.55
CA SER A 102 -15.60 14.29 -20.30
C SER A 102 -15.48 13.47 -21.59
N GLY A 103 -15.22 14.14 -22.73
CA GLY A 103 -15.22 13.51 -24.05
C GLY A 103 -16.65 13.24 -24.52
N ALA A 104 -16.90 12.04 -25.05
CA ALA A 104 -18.22 11.59 -25.49
C ALA A 104 -19.04 10.88 -24.39
N LEU A 105 -18.49 10.76 -23.18
CA LEU A 105 -19.07 9.96 -22.10
C LEU A 105 -19.93 10.79 -21.17
N PRO A 106 -21.03 10.25 -20.61
CA PRO A 106 -21.75 10.89 -19.52
C PRO A 106 -20.81 11.16 -18.34
N TYR A 107 -20.82 12.39 -17.83
CA TYR A 107 -19.90 12.78 -16.77
C TYR A 107 -19.94 11.89 -15.51
N PRO A 108 -21.11 11.43 -15.01
CA PRO A 108 -21.16 10.60 -13.79
C PRO A 108 -20.37 9.29 -13.89
N ILE A 109 -20.51 8.55 -14.98
CA ILE A 109 -19.78 7.30 -15.17
C ILE A 109 -18.29 7.55 -15.45
N PHE A 110 -17.98 8.61 -16.19
CA PHE A 110 -16.61 9.06 -16.42
C PHE A 110 -15.88 9.40 -15.11
N ALA A 111 -16.54 10.16 -14.23
CA ALA A 111 -16.00 10.54 -12.93
C ALA A 111 -15.87 9.32 -12.02
N PHE A 112 -16.91 8.48 -11.91
CA PHE A 112 -16.90 7.30 -11.07
C PHE A 112 -15.73 6.36 -11.42
N ALA A 113 -15.51 6.06 -12.71
CA ALA A 113 -14.40 5.21 -13.13
C ALA A 113 -13.02 5.77 -12.72
N GLY A 114 -12.81 7.08 -12.85
CA GLY A 114 -11.56 7.71 -12.42
C GLY A 114 -11.40 7.75 -10.90
N ILE A 115 -12.50 7.97 -10.18
CA ILE A 115 -12.55 7.96 -8.71
C ILE A 115 -12.17 6.57 -8.18
N LEU A 116 -12.63 5.47 -8.79
CA LEU A 116 -12.29 4.13 -8.33
C LEU A 116 -10.78 3.85 -8.39
N ALA A 117 -10.15 4.13 -9.53
CA ALA A 117 -8.71 3.94 -9.69
C ALA A 117 -7.91 4.81 -8.70
N MET A 118 -8.34 6.06 -8.51
CA MET A 118 -7.71 6.99 -7.58
C MET A 118 -7.89 6.57 -6.12
N GLN A 119 -9.09 6.16 -5.72
CA GLN A 119 -9.38 5.71 -4.35
C GLN A 119 -8.62 4.42 -4.02
N TYR A 120 -8.50 3.49 -4.96
CA TYR A 120 -7.65 2.32 -4.80
C TYR A 120 -6.21 2.75 -4.46
N PHE A 121 -5.62 3.60 -5.30
CA PHE A 121 -4.25 4.07 -5.10
C PHE A 121 -4.07 4.81 -3.76
N SER A 122 -4.96 5.76 -3.44
CA SER A 122 -4.90 6.50 -2.17
C SER A 122 -5.06 5.58 -0.96
N GLY A 123 -5.96 4.60 -1.03
CA GLY A 123 -6.15 3.61 0.02
C GLY A 123 -4.92 2.72 0.19
N ALA A 124 -4.39 2.19 -0.91
CA ALA A 124 -3.22 1.31 -0.92
C ALA A 124 -1.99 2.03 -0.37
N LEU A 125 -1.77 3.28 -0.79
CA LEU A 125 -0.68 4.10 -0.32
C LEU A 125 -0.80 4.38 1.19
N ASN A 126 -1.98 4.79 1.68
CA ASN A 126 -2.17 5.11 3.10
C ASN A 126 -1.90 3.91 4.01
N ILE A 127 -2.49 2.74 3.70
CA ILE A 127 -2.31 1.54 4.54
C ILE A 127 -0.87 1.04 4.45
N SER A 128 -0.32 0.96 3.24
CA SER A 128 1.06 0.52 3.04
C SER A 128 2.04 1.41 3.81
N SER A 129 1.85 2.73 3.76
CA SER A 129 2.71 3.70 4.45
C SER A 129 2.64 3.61 5.97
N GLY A 130 1.49 3.26 6.54
CA GLY A 130 1.33 3.07 7.99
C GLY A 130 1.68 1.66 8.49
N SER A 131 1.97 0.73 7.58
CA SER A 131 1.98 -0.71 7.87
C SER A 131 3.05 -1.13 8.90
N LEU A 132 4.23 -0.52 8.90
CA LEU A 132 5.29 -0.81 9.87
C LEU A 132 4.91 -0.33 11.27
N SER A 133 4.54 0.95 11.39
CA SER A 133 4.18 1.57 12.66
C SER A 133 2.97 0.88 13.32
N ALA A 134 2.00 0.43 12.53
CA ALA A 134 0.83 -0.29 13.02
C ALA A 134 1.14 -1.70 13.56
N ASN A 135 2.26 -2.30 13.14
CA ASN A 135 2.63 -3.68 13.48
C ASN A 135 3.90 -3.78 14.35
N ILE A 136 4.33 -2.68 14.96
CA ILE A 136 5.48 -2.61 15.90
C ILE A 136 5.50 -3.78 16.91
N PRO A 137 4.41 -4.08 17.64
CA PRO A 137 4.44 -5.14 18.65
C PRO A 137 4.71 -6.55 18.10
N LEU A 138 4.45 -6.79 16.82
CA LEU A 138 4.74 -8.06 16.15
C LEU A 138 6.19 -8.09 15.67
N LEU A 139 6.67 -6.97 15.11
CA LEU A 139 8.03 -6.82 14.61
C LEU A 139 9.09 -7.05 15.71
N THR A 140 8.78 -6.73 16.96
CA THR A 140 9.69 -6.92 18.10
C THR A 140 9.65 -8.32 18.71
N LYS A 141 8.63 -9.13 18.38
CA LYS A 141 8.40 -10.44 19.02
C LYS A 141 8.64 -11.64 18.12
N VAL A 142 8.43 -11.49 16.81
CA VAL A 142 8.49 -12.59 15.85
C VAL A 142 9.27 -12.14 14.62
N TYR A 143 10.21 -12.96 14.18
CA TYR A 143 10.91 -12.73 12.93
C TYR A 143 10.02 -13.11 11.74
N PHE A 144 9.89 -12.20 10.77
CA PHE A 144 9.31 -12.47 9.45
C PHE A 144 9.77 -11.38 8.46
N PRO A 145 9.67 -11.60 7.13
CA PRO A 145 10.04 -10.60 6.13
C PRO A 145 9.14 -9.37 6.24
N ARG A 146 9.71 -8.22 6.61
CA ARG A 146 8.93 -7.00 6.88
C ARG A 146 8.22 -6.44 5.64
N LEU A 147 8.69 -6.83 4.45
CA LEU A 147 8.06 -6.50 3.16
C LEU A 147 6.62 -7.02 3.05
N LEU A 148 6.25 -8.04 3.83
CA LEU A 148 4.88 -8.56 3.87
C LEU A 148 3.86 -7.53 4.36
N LEU A 149 4.26 -6.59 5.22
CA LEU A 149 3.32 -5.60 5.79
C LEU A 149 2.89 -4.55 4.74
N PRO A 150 3.81 -3.87 4.01
CA PRO A 150 3.42 -3.01 2.90
C PRO A 150 2.63 -3.77 1.82
N LEU A 151 3.01 -5.02 1.54
CA LEU A 151 2.36 -5.85 0.52
C LEU A 151 0.93 -6.24 0.91
N ALA A 152 0.69 -6.58 2.18
CA ALA A 152 -0.67 -6.73 2.71
C ALA A 152 -1.46 -5.41 2.59
N GLY A 153 -0.82 -4.29 2.91
CA GLY A 153 -1.42 -2.96 2.87
C GLY A 153 -1.93 -2.54 1.49
N VAL A 154 -1.22 -2.86 0.41
CA VAL A 154 -1.69 -2.59 -0.96
C VAL A 154 -2.75 -3.59 -1.47
N SER A 155 -2.84 -4.75 -0.83
CA SER A 155 -3.78 -5.82 -1.20
C SER A 155 -5.16 -5.60 -0.58
N VAL A 156 -5.25 -5.06 0.63
CA VAL A 156 -6.52 -4.84 1.34
C VAL A 156 -7.50 -3.94 0.55
N PRO A 157 -7.08 -2.78 -0.02
CA PRO A 157 -7.99 -1.91 -0.78
C PRO A 157 -8.44 -2.48 -2.12
N LEU A 158 -7.83 -3.56 -2.62
CA LEU A 158 -8.34 -4.24 -3.81
C LEU A 158 -9.76 -4.77 -3.59
N VAL A 159 -10.10 -5.17 -2.35
CA VAL A 159 -11.45 -5.64 -2.03
C VAL A 159 -12.47 -4.52 -2.21
N ASP A 160 -12.21 -3.33 -1.67
CA ASP A 160 -13.07 -2.15 -1.86
C ASP A 160 -13.21 -1.78 -3.34
N PHE A 161 -12.09 -1.84 -4.07
CA PHE A 161 -12.06 -1.58 -5.51
C PHE A 161 -12.94 -2.58 -6.30
N VAL A 162 -12.85 -3.87 -6.00
CA VAL A 162 -13.66 -4.92 -6.65
C VAL A 162 -15.13 -4.73 -6.34
N LEU A 163 -15.49 -4.47 -5.08
CA LEU A 163 -16.87 -4.21 -4.68
C LEU A 163 -17.46 -3.00 -5.40
N SER A 164 -16.70 -1.92 -5.50
CA SER A 164 -17.14 -0.72 -6.20
C SER A 164 -17.10 -0.85 -7.71
N SER A 165 -16.28 -1.76 -8.25
CA SER A 165 -16.30 -2.10 -9.68
C SER A 165 -17.62 -2.75 -10.10
N TRP A 166 -18.27 -3.53 -9.22
CA TRP A 166 -19.62 -4.04 -9.50
C TRP A 166 -20.65 -2.93 -9.68
N VAL A 167 -20.51 -1.84 -8.93
CA VAL A 167 -21.37 -0.66 -9.06
C VAL A 167 -21.08 0.06 -10.38
N LEU A 168 -19.81 0.15 -10.79
CA LEU A 168 -19.43 0.70 -12.10
C LEU A 168 -20.07 -0.10 -13.23
N ILE A 169 -20.03 -1.43 -13.15
CA ILE A 169 -20.70 -2.33 -14.12
C ILE A 169 -22.22 -2.05 -14.15
N GLY A 170 -22.86 -1.87 -13.00
CA GLY A 170 -24.28 -1.46 -12.94
C GLY A 170 -24.55 -0.12 -13.63
N MET A 171 -23.68 0.88 -13.43
CA MET A 171 -23.76 2.17 -14.11
C MET A 171 -23.55 2.03 -15.63
N MET A 172 -22.66 1.15 -16.08
CA MET A 172 -22.41 0.89 -17.50
C MET A 172 -23.68 0.42 -18.22
N PHE A 173 -24.44 -0.50 -17.60
CA PHE A 173 -25.73 -0.92 -18.12
C PHE A 173 -26.75 0.23 -18.15
N TRP A 174 -26.80 1.06 -17.11
CA TRP A 174 -27.72 2.20 -17.02
C TRP A 174 -27.43 3.29 -18.07
N PHE A 175 -26.16 3.59 -18.32
CA PHE A 175 -25.73 4.62 -19.28
C PHE A 175 -25.50 4.08 -20.68
N HIS A 176 -25.82 2.81 -20.95
CA HIS A 176 -25.61 2.13 -22.23
C HIS A 176 -24.17 2.27 -22.76
N THR A 177 -23.19 2.17 -21.86
CA THR A 177 -21.76 2.23 -22.19
C THR A 177 -21.17 0.84 -21.97
N TYR A 178 -20.64 0.24 -23.04
CA TYR A 178 -20.16 -1.15 -23.00
C TYR A 178 -18.63 -1.20 -22.94
N PRO A 179 -18.06 -2.24 -22.30
CA PRO A 179 -16.62 -2.42 -22.27
C PRO A 179 -16.10 -2.62 -23.69
N SER A 180 -14.96 -2.02 -23.96
CA SER A 180 -14.24 -2.20 -25.22
C SER A 180 -13.57 -3.59 -25.25
N VAL A 181 -13.12 -4.04 -26.42
CA VAL A 181 -12.28 -5.26 -26.56
C VAL A 181 -11.02 -5.14 -25.68
N HIS A 182 -10.60 -3.92 -25.41
CA HIS A 182 -9.49 -3.55 -24.55
C HIS A 182 -9.71 -3.85 -23.06
N VAL A 183 -10.90 -4.30 -22.62
CA VAL A 183 -11.16 -4.69 -21.23
C VAL A 183 -10.19 -5.75 -20.70
N VAL A 184 -9.63 -6.57 -21.59
CA VAL A 184 -8.57 -7.55 -21.27
C VAL A 184 -7.31 -6.89 -20.71
N LEU A 185 -7.06 -5.62 -21.04
CA LEU A 185 -5.96 -4.82 -20.52
C LEU A 185 -6.29 -4.12 -19.19
N ALA A 186 -7.54 -4.12 -18.74
CA ALA A 186 -7.94 -3.47 -17.50
C ALA A 186 -7.14 -3.98 -16.27
N PRO A 187 -6.89 -5.30 -16.10
CA PRO A 187 -6.04 -5.81 -15.02
C PRO A 187 -4.61 -5.27 -15.04
N LEU A 188 -4.06 -4.97 -16.23
CA LEU A 188 -2.71 -4.42 -16.38
C LEU A 188 -2.61 -3.00 -15.77
N PHE A 189 -3.61 -2.15 -16.00
CA PHE A 189 -3.63 -0.80 -15.41
C PHE A 189 -3.83 -0.83 -13.89
N ILE A 190 -4.59 -1.79 -13.37
CA ILE A 190 -4.71 -1.99 -11.92
C ILE A 190 -3.41 -2.54 -11.31
N LEU A 191 -2.72 -3.44 -12.02
CA LEU A 191 -1.40 -3.89 -11.63
C LEU A 191 -0.39 -2.72 -11.60
N LEU A 192 -0.45 -1.82 -12.57
CA LEU A 192 0.36 -0.60 -12.58
C LEU A 192 0.06 0.29 -11.37
N ALA A 193 -1.21 0.44 -11.01
CA ALA A 193 -1.61 1.17 -9.79
C ALA A 193 -1.05 0.52 -8.52
N LEU A 194 -1.10 -0.81 -8.44
CA LEU A 194 -0.53 -1.59 -7.33
C LEU A 194 0.98 -1.39 -7.25
N VAL A 195 1.70 -1.49 -8.37
CA VAL A 195 3.14 -1.29 -8.46
C VAL A 195 3.53 0.12 -8.00
N ALA A 196 2.81 1.14 -8.49
CA ALA A 196 3.05 2.53 -8.10
C ALA A 196 2.76 2.76 -6.61
N ALA A 197 1.64 2.24 -6.09
CA ALA A 197 1.25 2.37 -4.69
C ALA A 197 2.22 1.63 -3.75
N LEU A 198 2.67 0.44 -4.13
CA LEU A 198 3.64 -0.33 -3.36
C LEU A 198 5.00 0.37 -3.35
N GLY A 199 5.47 0.86 -4.50
CA GLY A 199 6.74 1.57 -4.58
C GLY A 199 6.80 2.80 -3.70
N ALA A 200 5.80 3.69 -3.84
CA ALA A 200 5.71 4.88 -3.01
C ALA A 200 5.41 4.53 -1.54
N GLY A 201 4.57 3.52 -1.30
CA GLY A 201 4.21 3.03 0.02
C GLY A 201 5.40 2.44 0.79
N LEU A 202 6.37 1.81 0.11
CA LEU A 202 7.60 1.32 0.71
C LEU A 202 8.51 2.46 1.19
N ILE A 203 8.66 3.51 0.36
CA ILE A 203 9.40 4.71 0.75
C ILE A 203 8.75 5.34 1.97
N LEU A 204 7.44 5.56 1.89
CA LEU A 204 6.68 6.18 2.96
C LEU A 204 6.64 5.33 4.22
N ALA A 205 6.56 4.01 4.13
CA ALA A 205 6.59 3.12 5.30
C ALA A 205 7.90 3.22 6.10
N ALA A 206 9.03 3.38 5.41
CA ALA A 206 10.30 3.64 6.07
C ALA A 206 10.35 5.06 6.67
N LEU A 207 9.74 6.05 6.01
CA LEU A 207 9.68 7.43 6.49
C LEU A 207 8.75 7.60 7.69
N THR A 208 7.57 6.99 7.70
CA THR A 208 6.60 7.05 8.81
C THR A 208 7.11 6.36 10.06
N ALA A 209 7.91 5.29 9.91
CA ALA A 209 8.59 4.64 11.03
C ALA A 209 9.67 5.56 11.66
N ARG A 210 10.26 6.46 10.86
CA ARG A 210 11.33 7.37 11.31
C ARG A 210 10.81 8.73 11.79
N PHE A 211 9.78 9.26 11.14
CA PHE A 211 9.29 10.62 11.32
C PHE A 211 7.80 10.61 11.67
N ARG A 212 7.46 11.22 12.81
CA ARG A 212 6.08 11.26 13.34
C ARG A 212 5.13 12.16 12.55
N ASP A 213 5.64 13.08 11.74
CA ASP A 213 4.83 14.04 10.98
C ASP A 213 4.36 13.50 9.62
N VAL A 214 5.07 12.51 9.08
CA VAL A 214 4.79 11.94 7.75
C VAL A 214 3.37 11.36 7.65
N PRO A 215 2.82 10.64 8.66
CA PRO A 215 1.44 10.18 8.65
C PRO A 215 0.39 11.29 8.43
N TYR A 216 0.64 12.53 8.86
CA TYR A 216 -0.28 13.65 8.64
C TYR A 216 -0.13 14.27 7.23
N ALA A 217 1.08 14.23 6.67
CA ALA A 217 1.34 14.76 5.33
C ALA A 217 0.72 13.90 4.22
N ILE A 218 0.65 12.58 4.39
CA ILE A 218 0.15 11.67 3.35
C ILE A 218 -1.31 11.95 2.97
N PRO A 219 -2.28 12.02 3.92
CA PRO A 219 -3.67 12.33 3.59
C PRO A 219 -3.83 13.71 2.93
N ALA A 220 -3.06 14.71 3.38
CA ALA A 220 -3.09 16.04 2.78
C ALA A 220 -2.67 16.01 1.30
N PHE A 221 -1.60 15.29 0.98
CA PHE A 221 -1.16 15.11 -0.41
C PHE A 221 -2.18 14.33 -1.25
N MET A 222 -2.82 13.31 -0.67
CA MET A 222 -3.88 12.54 -1.35
C MET A 222 -5.13 13.35 -1.68
N GLN A 223 -5.39 14.48 -1.02
CA GLN A 223 -6.51 15.37 -1.36
C GLN A 223 -6.29 16.13 -2.66
N VAL A 224 -5.04 16.52 -2.95
CA VAL A 224 -4.68 17.31 -4.14
C VAL A 224 -4.43 16.43 -5.36
N LEU A 225 -3.92 15.21 -5.12
CA LEU A 225 -3.50 14.30 -6.18
C LEU A 225 -4.57 13.98 -7.25
N PRO A 226 -5.89 13.85 -6.96
CA PRO A 226 -6.90 13.60 -8.00
C PRO A 226 -6.91 14.66 -9.10
N PHE A 227 -6.64 15.92 -8.74
CA PHE A 227 -6.59 17.04 -9.68
C PHE A 227 -5.32 17.00 -10.55
N LEU A 228 -4.21 16.52 -9.98
CA LEU A 228 -2.94 16.28 -10.69
C LEU A 228 -2.92 14.99 -11.51
N SER A 229 -4.01 14.24 -11.50
CA SER A 229 -4.11 12.92 -12.13
C SER A 229 -5.17 12.87 -13.24
N GLY A 230 -5.82 14.00 -13.53
CA GLY A 230 -6.91 14.05 -14.51
C GLY A 230 -8.14 13.24 -14.10
N VAL A 231 -8.43 13.10 -12.81
CA VAL A 231 -9.67 12.46 -12.36
C VAL A 231 -10.90 13.30 -12.77
N PRO A 232 -10.94 14.63 -12.60
CA PRO A 232 -12.13 15.40 -12.94
C PRO A 232 -12.33 15.68 -14.44
N PHE A 233 -11.32 15.48 -15.28
CA PHE A 233 -11.33 15.89 -16.70
C PHE A 233 -10.58 14.91 -17.60
N ALA A 234 -10.91 14.86 -18.89
CA ALA A 234 -10.19 14.04 -19.86
C ALA A 234 -8.81 14.64 -20.17
N LEU A 235 -7.80 13.78 -20.38
CA LEU A 235 -6.41 14.21 -20.65
C LEU A 235 -6.29 15.15 -21.86
N ASN A 236 -7.05 14.87 -22.92
CA ASN A 236 -7.07 15.67 -24.13
C ASN A 236 -7.70 17.07 -23.92
N GLY A 237 -8.45 17.25 -22.83
CA GLY A 237 -9.03 18.54 -22.45
C GLY A 237 -8.09 19.42 -21.62
N ALA A 238 -6.94 18.91 -21.18
CA ALA A 238 -5.98 19.68 -20.39
C ALA A 238 -5.09 20.57 -21.30
N PRO A 239 -4.77 21.81 -20.89
CA PRO A 239 -3.88 22.68 -21.65
C PRO A 239 -2.50 22.03 -21.88
N ALA A 240 -1.97 22.18 -23.10
CA ALA A 240 -0.70 21.57 -23.51
C ALA A 240 0.46 21.85 -22.53
N LYS A 241 0.49 23.04 -21.92
CA LYS A 241 1.51 23.46 -20.94
C LYS A 241 1.60 22.54 -19.71
N TRP A 242 0.52 21.88 -19.32
CA TRP A 242 0.46 21.05 -18.11
C TRP A 242 0.49 19.54 -18.38
N GLN A 243 0.46 19.12 -19.65
CA GLN A 243 0.43 17.71 -20.02
C GLN A 243 1.70 16.96 -19.59
N TRP A 244 2.85 17.63 -19.52
CA TRP A 244 4.09 17.01 -19.05
C TRP A 244 4.01 16.57 -17.57
N LEU A 245 3.39 17.39 -16.72
CA LEU A 245 3.21 17.09 -15.29
C LEU A 245 2.27 15.90 -15.11
N LEU A 246 1.18 15.88 -15.88
CA LEU A 246 0.23 14.77 -15.92
C LEU A 246 0.90 13.47 -16.40
N SER A 247 1.81 13.56 -17.37
CA SER A 247 2.51 12.40 -17.94
C SER A 247 3.47 11.72 -16.96
N ILE A 248 4.12 12.50 -16.08
CA ILE A 248 5.05 11.98 -15.07
C ILE A 248 4.30 11.17 -13.99
N ASN A 249 3.06 11.57 -13.69
CA ASN A 249 2.28 10.95 -12.64
C ASN A 249 1.73 9.57 -13.10
N PRO A 250 2.19 8.45 -12.52
CA PRO A 250 1.78 7.12 -12.96
C PRO A 250 0.28 6.86 -12.80
N ILE A 251 -0.38 7.50 -11.82
CA ILE A 251 -1.83 7.31 -11.63
C ILE A 251 -2.64 7.96 -12.74
N THR A 252 -2.10 8.97 -13.44
CA THR A 252 -2.70 9.53 -14.65
C THR A 252 -2.81 8.46 -15.73
N THR A 253 -1.74 7.69 -15.95
CA THR A 253 -1.71 6.57 -16.90
C THR A 253 -2.73 5.50 -16.52
N VAL A 254 -2.83 5.17 -15.24
CA VAL A 254 -3.84 4.22 -14.72
C VAL A 254 -5.25 4.72 -14.99
N VAL A 255 -5.57 5.97 -14.63
CA VAL A 255 -6.92 6.53 -14.78
C VAL A 255 -7.32 6.62 -16.25
N ALA A 256 -6.42 7.07 -17.12
CA ALA A 256 -6.67 7.14 -18.56
C ALA A 256 -6.86 5.75 -19.18
N GLY A 257 -5.96 4.80 -18.86
CA GLY A 257 -6.04 3.43 -19.36
C GLY A 257 -7.27 2.67 -18.85
N TRP A 258 -7.63 2.83 -17.58
CA TRP A 258 -8.82 2.24 -16.98
C TRP A 258 -10.10 2.70 -17.69
N ARG A 259 -10.22 4.01 -17.96
CA ARG A 259 -11.34 4.57 -18.73
C ARG A 259 -11.38 4.09 -20.17
N TRP A 260 -10.23 4.00 -20.83
CA TRP A 260 -10.15 3.46 -22.19
C TRP A 260 -10.62 2.01 -22.26
N CYS A 261 -10.19 1.17 -21.32
CA CYS A 261 -10.55 -0.25 -21.30
C CYS A 261 -12.04 -0.49 -21.04
N LEU A 262 -12.64 0.27 -20.11
CA LEU A 262 -14.01 0.01 -19.65
C LEU A 262 -15.09 0.85 -20.32
N LEU A 263 -14.80 2.10 -20.66
CA LEU A 263 -15.80 3.03 -21.17
C LEU A 263 -15.63 3.34 -22.64
N ASP A 264 -14.72 2.64 -23.34
CA ASP A 264 -14.35 2.93 -24.74
C ASP A 264 -13.95 4.41 -24.94
N GLY A 265 -13.27 4.97 -23.93
CA GLY A 265 -12.75 6.34 -23.96
C GLY A 265 -11.61 6.52 -24.97
N PRO A 266 -11.09 7.75 -25.13
CA PRO A 266 -9.93 7.97 -25.99
C PRO A 266 -8.72 7.14 -25.50
N PRO A 267 -7.96 6.51 -26.40
CA PRO A 267 -6.81 5.71 -26.02
C PRO A 267 -5.74 6.57 -25.35
N PRO A 268 -5.02 6.05 -24.33
CA PRO A 268 -3.93 6.76 -23.72
C PRO A 268 -2.81 6.97 -24.73
N VAL A 269 -2.21 8.17 -24.75
CA VAL A 269 -1.07 8.46 -25.61
C VAL A 269 0.09 7.56 -25.21
N LEU A 270 0.56 6.71 -26.13
CA LEU A 270 1.53 5.65 -25.85
C LEU A 270 2.80 6.17 -25.15
N GLY A 271 3.34 7.30 -25.61
CA GLY A 271 4.53 7.92 -25.00
C GLY A 271 4.31 8.34 -23.54
N GLN A 272 3.14 8.91 -23.23
CA GLN A 272 2.79 9.30 -21.85
C GLN A 272 2.54 8.06 -20.98
N ALA A 273 1.90 7.03 -21.54
CA ALA A 273 1.65 5.78 -20.83
C ALA A 273 2.96 5.03 -20.51
N LEU A 274 3.91 4.99 -21.45
CA LEU A 274 5.23 4.42 -21.23
C LEU A 274 6.00 5.20 -20.17
N LEU A 275 5.98 6.53 -20.23
CA LEU A 275 6.66 7.36 -19.23
C LEU A 275 6.08 7.13 -17.82
N GLY A 276 4.76 7.15 -17.66
CA GLY A 276 4.11 6.84 -16.37
C GLY A 276 4.41 5.42 -15.89
N THR A 277 4.45 4.45 -16.80
CA THR A 277 4.85 3.06 -16.46
C THR A 277 6.29 2.98 -15.98
N CYS A 278 7.22 3.64 -16.68
CA CYS A 278 8.62 3.74 -16.27
C CYS A 278 8.75 4.39 -14.90
N VAL A 279 8.04 5.49 -14.64
CA VAL A 279 8.06 6.16 -13.33
C VAL A 279 7.53 5.24 -12.22
N ALA A 280 6.45 4.49 -12.45
CA ALA A 280 5.93 3.54 -11.47
C ALA A 280 6.96 2.44 -11.14
N VAL A 281 7.58 1.85 -12.17
CA VAL A 281 8.60 0.80 -11.99
C VAL A 281 9.84 1.36 -11.28
N LEU A 282 10.31 2.54 -11.68
CA LEU A 282 11.44 3.21 -11.02
C LEU A 282 11.14 3.51 -9.55
N THR A 283 9.92 3.94 -9.25
CA THR A 283 9.47 4.20 -7.87
C THR A 283 9.40 2.91 -7.07
N LEU A 284 8.99 1.79 -7.66
CA LEU A 284 9.05 0.48 -7.00
C LEU A 284 10.49 0.05 -6.70
N VAL A 285 11.39 0.15 -7.67
CA VAL A 285 12.80 -0.22 -7.48
C VAL A 285 13.46 0.68 -6.43
N ALA A 286 13.23 1.99 -6.50
CA ALA A 286 13.73 2.95 -5.52
C ALA A 286 13.15 2.70 -4.13
N GLY A 287 11.86 2.43 -4.03
CA GLY A 287 11.19 2.12 -2.76
C GLY A 287 11.69 0.84 -2.12
N LEU A 288 11.87 -0.22 -2.91
CA LEU A 288 12.43 -1.47 -2.42
C LEU A 288 13.88 -1.29 -1.93
N ALA A 289 14.70 -0.57 -2.69
CA ALA A 289 16.09 -0.29 -2.29
C ALA A 289 16.16 0.56 -1.01
N TYR A 290 15.31 1.59 -0.91
CA TYR A 290 15.25 2.47 0.27
C TYR A 290 14.75 1.73 1.51
N PHE A 291 13.70 0.93 1.36
CA PHE A 291 13.11 0.16 2.45
C PHE A 291 14.13 -0.83 3.04
N ARG A 292 14.81 -1.61 2.19
CA ARG A 292 15.84 -2.56 2.63
C ARG A 292 17.03 -1.89 3.30
N ARG A 293 17.47 -0.74 2.79
CA ARG A 293 18.55 0.04 3.41
C ARG A 293 18.14 0.59 4.79
N SER A 294 16.85 0.84 5.00
CA SER A 294 16.32 1.42 6.24
C SER A 294 15.98 0.36 7.29
N GLU A 295 15.78 -0.90 6.89
CA GLU A 295 15.33 -2.00 7.74
C GLU A 295 16.17 -2.20 9.02
N PRO A 296 17.52 -2.19 9.00
CA PRO A 296 18.31 -2.34 10.22
C PRO A 296 18.06 -1.19 11.21
N ARG A 297 18.04 0.05 10.71
CA ARG A 297 17.88 1.25 11.55
C ARG A 297 16.50 1.37 12.18
N VAL A 298 15.48 0.94 11.45
CA VAL A 298 14.11 0.89 11.96
C VAL A 298 13.99 -0.13 13.09
N ALA A 299 14.75 -1.24 13.05
CA ALA A 299 14.78 -2.21 14.14
C ALA A 299 15.33 -1.62 15.45
N ASP A 300 16.31 -0.71 15.36
CA ASP A 300 16.98 -0.10 16.52
C ASP A 300 16.18 1.03 17.18
N THR A 301 15.21 1.62 16.45
CA THR A 301 14.46 2.81 16.90
C THR A 301 13.10 2.47 17.49
N ILE A 302 12.63 1.23 17.28
CA ILE A 302 11.34 0.70 17.73
C ILE A 302 11.52 -0.06 19.04
#